data_AF-A0A3L8AZJ1-F1
#
_entry.id   AF-A0A3L8AZJ1-F1
#
_cell.length_a   1.000
_cell.length_b   1.000
_cell.length_c   1.000
_cell.angle_alpha   90.00
_cell.angle_beta   90.00
_cell.angle_gamma   90.00
#
_symmetry.space_group_name_H-M   'P 1'
#
loop_
_entity.id
_entity.type
_entity.pdbx_description
1 polymer ?
#
loop_
_entity_poly.entity_id
_entity_poly.type
_entity_poly.pdbx_seq_one_letter_code
_entity_poly.pdbx_strand_id
1 'polypeptide(L)' 'MNQQQLDARGLLCPMPVIKTQNAVQQLQPGDQLQVLATDPGVLHDIPAWCRVNGHKVISSQELDREITIVIEVCES' A
#
# COMPACT_ATOMS: atom_id res chain seq x y z
N MET A 1 7.15 9.13 13.10
CA MET A 1 5.95 8.42 12.63
C MET A 1 5.09 9.43 11.89
N ASN A 2 5.33 9.52 10.58
CA ASN A 2 4.51 10.28 9.66
C ASN A 2 3.53 9.32 8.94
N GLN A 3 2.36 9.82 8.57
CA GLN A 3 1.39 9.05 7.78
C GLN A 3 1.14 9.79 6.45
N GLN A 4 1.40 9.10 5.34
CA GLN A 4 1.13 9.61 4.00
C GLN A 4 0.00 8.81 3.35
N GLN A 5 -0.82 9.49 2.56
CA GLN A 5 -1.88 8.86 1.79
C GLN A 5 -1.50 8.79 0.31
N LEU A 6 -1.74 7.65 -0.32
CA LEU A 6 -1.60 7.41 -1.76
C LEU A 6 -2.96 7.09 -2.36
N ASP A 7 -3.42 7.94 -3.29
CA ASP A 7 -4.62 7.65 -4.08
C ASP A 7 -4.24 6.83 -5.34
N ALA A 8 -4.65 5.58 -5.35
CA ALA A 8 -4.53 4.63 -6.43
C ALA A 8 -5.91 4.14 -6.92
N ARG A 9 -7.00 4.85 -6.59
CA ARG A 9 -8.35 4.53 -7.08
C ARG A 9 -8.43 4.72 -8.58
N GLY A 10 -9.25 3.89 -9.24
CA GLY A 10 -9.39 3.86 -10.69
C GLY A 10 -8.19 3.28 -11.45
N LEU A 11 -7.13 2.87 -10.75
CA LEU A 11 -6.01 2.14 -11.33
C LEU A 11 -6.25 0.65 -11.22
N LEU A 12 -5.84 -0.10 -12.24
CA LEU A 12 -5.86 -1.56 -12.26
C LEU A 12 -4.44 -2.12 -12.18
N CYS A 13 -4.31 -3.36 -11.73
CA CYS A 13 -3.06 -4.10 -11.71
C CYS A 13 -2.26 -3.95 -13.04
N PRO A 14 -0.94 -3.67 -12.99
CA PRO A 14 -0.06 -3.60 -11.81
C PRO A 14 0.09 -2.20 -11.19
N MET A 15 -0.68 -1.21 -11.67
CA MET A 15 -0.41 0.20 -11.36
C MET A 15 -0.50 0.57 -9.86
N PRO A 16 -1.46 0.07 -9.05
CA PRO A 16 -1.50 0.35 -7.62
C PRO A 16 -0.23 -0.09 -6.88
N VAL A 17 0.34 -1.25 -7.24
CA VAL A 17 1.56 -1.79 -6.62
C VAL A 17 2.77 -0.94 -6.98
N ILE A 18 2.90 -0.56 -8.25
CA ILE A 18 4.01 0.30 -8.72
C ILE A 18 3.96 1.66 -8.01
N LYS A 19 2.78 2.26 -7.88
CA LYS A 19 2.64 3.53 -7.15
C LYS A 19 2.95 3.37 -5.67
N THR A 20 2.53 2.26 -5.06
CA THR A 20 2.83 1.93 -3.66
C THR A 20 4.34 1.86 -3.45
N GLN A 21 5.05 1.12 -4.30
CA GLN A 21 6.51 1.03 -4.27
C GLN A 21 7.17 2.41 -4.36
N ASN A 22 6.79 3.23 -5.35
CA ASN A 22 7.37 4.56 -5.54
C ASN A 22 7.12 5.49 -4.33
N ALA A 23 5.95 5.39 -3.70
CA ALA A 23 5.63 6.17 -2.51
C ALA A 23 6.44 5.70 -1.30
N VAL A 24 6.57 4.39 -1.09
CA VAL A 24 7.37 3.83 0.01
C VAL A 24 8.85 4.22 -0.11
N GLN A 25 9.41 4.31 -1.32
CA GLN A 25 10.80 4.77 -1.54
C GLN A 25 11.08 6.21 -1.06
N GLN A 26 10.04 7.02 -0.85
CA GLN A 26 10.17 8.39 -0.35
C GLN A 26 9.95 8.51 1.17
N LEU A 27 9.59 7.40 1.82
CA LEU A 27 9.26 7.35 3.25
C LEU A 27 10.41 6.76 4.06
N GLN A 28 10.44 7.10 5.35
CA GLN A 28 11.44 6.58 6.27
C GLN A 28 10.91 5.34 7.01
N PRO A 29 11.79 4.46 7.47
CA PRO A 29 11.38 3.38 8.37
C PRO A 29 10.59 3.89 9.58
N GLY A 30 9.48 3.21 9.89
CA GLY A 30 8.51 3.61 10.90
C GLY A 30 7.44 4.60 10.41
N ASP A 31 7.51 5.09 9.17
CA ASP A 31 6.42 5.82 8.55
C ASP A 31 5.35 4.86 8.01
N GLN A 32 4.13 5.39 7.85
CA GLN A 32 3.00 4.64 7.33
C GLN A 32 2.49 5.22 6.01
N LEU A 33 2.19 4.32 5.08
CA LEU A 33 1.53 4.64 3.80
C LEU A 33 0.12 4.04 3.81
N GLN A 34 -0.89 4.91 3.68
CA GLN A 34 -2.27 4.53 3.47
C GLN A 34 -2.59 4.56 1.98
N VAL A 35 -2.80 3.40 1.38
CA VAL A 35 -3.15 3.24 -0.04
C VAL A 35 -4.66 3.12 -0.18
N LEU A 36 -5.25 4.02 -0.96
CA LEU A 36 -6.66 3.97 -1.36
C LEU A 36 -6.75 3.39 -2.78
N ALA A 37 -7.55 2.36 -2.98
CA ALA A 37 -7.69 1.68 -4.25
C ALA A 37 -9.13 1.21 -4.49
N THR A 38 -9.45 0.88 -5.73
CA THR A 38 -10.76 0.30 -6.11
C THR A 38 -10.61 -1.03 -6.84
N ASP A 39 -9.38 -1.46 -7.11
CA ASP A 39 -9.08 -2.75 -7.72
C ASP A 39 -8.97 -3.83 -6.63
N PRO A 40 -9.82 -4.87 -6.62
CA PRO A 40 -9.73 -5.95 -5.63
C PRO A 40 -8.41 -6.72 -5.66
N GLY A 41 -7.68 -6.70 -6.78
CA GLY A 41 -6.37 -7.35 -6.88
C GLY A 41 -5.36 -6.84 -5.85
N VAL A 42 -5.49 -5.59 -5.42
CA VAL A 42 -4.56 -4.97 -4.44
C VAL A 42 -4.57 -5.64 -3.07
N LEU A 43 -5.67 -6.32 -2.70
CA LEU A 43 -5.78 -7.08 -1.45
C LEU A 43 -4.82 -8.27 -1.41
N HIS A 44 -4.38 -8.75 -2.58
CA HIS A 44 -3.39 -9.82 -2.69
C HIS A 44 -2.02 -9.27 -3.09
N ASP A 45 -1.98 -8.38 -4.08
CA ASP A 45 -0.73 -7.93 -4.68
C ASP A 45 0.10 -7.05 -3.73
N ILE A 46 -0.54 -6.12 -3.00
CA ILE A 46 0.19 -5.24 -2.08
C ILE A 46 0.77 -6.02 -0.88
N PRO A 47 0.02 -6.92 -0.20
CA PRO A 47 0.60 -7.76 0.85
C PRO A 47 1.70 -8.70 0.35
N ALA A 48 1.56 -9.26 -0.86
CA ALA A 48 2.61 -10.07 -1.47
C ALA A 48 3.87 -9.24 -1.72
N TRP A 49 3.73 -8.05 -2.30
CA TRP A 49 4.83 -7.12 -2.51
C TRP A 49 5.50 -6.71 -1.19
N CYS A 50 4.71 -6.41 -0.14
CA CYS A 50 5.24 -6.06 1.18
C CYS A 50 6.09 -7.20 1.76
N ARG A 51 5.61 -8.46 1.69
CA ARG A 51 6.38 -9.63 2.17
C ARG A 51 7.71 -9.80 1.44
N VAL A 52 7.74 -9.56 0.13
CA VAL A 52 8.95 -9.67 -0.68
C VAL A 52 9.94 -8.54 -0.40
N ASN A 53 9.44 -7.33 -0.12
CA ASN A 53 10.27 -6.13 0.08
C ASN A 53 10.50 -5.77 1.56
N GLY A 54 10.11 -6.64 2.48
CA GLY A 54 10.38 -6.47 3.91
C GLY A 54 9.48 -5.45 4.62
N HIS A 55 8.38 -5.01 4.02
CA HIS A 55 7.44 -4.08 4.66
C HIS A 55 6.28 -4.82 5.34
N LYS A 56 5.59 -4.13 6.25
CA LYS A 56 4.51 -4.71 7.05
C LYS A 56 3.15 -4.12 6.68
N VAL A 57 2.18 -4.98 6.37
CA VAL A 57 0.79 -4.54 6.26
C VAL A 57 0.20 -4.47 7.66
N ILE A 58 -0.25 -3.27 8.05
CA ILE A 58 -0.85 -2.99 9.37
C ILE A 58 -2.36 -3.27 9.34
N SER A 59 -3.04 -2.89 8.26
CA SER A 59 -4.46 -3.16 8.07
C SER A 59 -4.82 -3.19 6.60
N SER A 60 -5.80 -4.02 6.26
CA SER A 60 -6.47 -4.00 4.96
C SER A 60 -7.98 -4.02 5.21
N GLN A 61 -8.68 -3.04 4.66
CA GLN A 61 -10.12 -2.91 4.77
C GLN A 61 -10.72 -2.76 3.38
N GLU A 62 -11.87 -3.40 3.18
CA GLU A 62 -12.70 -3.26 2.00
C GLU A 62 -14.07 -2.81 2.48
N LEU A 63 -14.53 -1.67 1.97
CA LEU A 63 -15.86 -1.14 2.23
C LEU A 63 -16.50 -0.75 0.89
N ASP A 64 -17.61 -1.39 0.58
CA ASP A 64 -18.34 -1.27 -0.68
C ASP A 64 -17.50 -1.57 -1.93
N ARG A 65 -16.81 -0.54 -2.45
CA ARG A 65 -15.92 -0.61 -3.63
C ARG A 65 -14.59 0.09 -3.41
N GLU A 66 -14.34 0.59 -2.19
CA GLU A 66 -13.08 1.21 -1.81
C GLU A 66 -12.30 0.27 -0.91
N ILE A 67 -11.02 0.14 -1.22
CA ILE A 67 -10.06 -0.67 -0.50
C ILE A 67 -9.03 0.27 0.09
N THR A 68 -8.79 0.12 1.39
CA THR A 68 -7.77 0.87 2.12
C THR A 68 -6.75 -0.11 2.69
N ILE A 69 -5.49 0.05 2.32
CA ILE A 69 -4.38 -0.74 2.86
C ILE A 69 -3.39 0.19 3.54
N VAL A 70 -3.07 -0.09 4.80
CA VAL A 70 -2.05 0.63 5.56
C VAL A 70 -0.80 -0.22 5.65
N ILE A 71 0.31 0.34 5.21
CA ILE A 71 1.63 -0.27 5.18
C ILE A 71 2.53 0.51 6.12
N GLU A 72 3.27 -0.17 6.98
CA GLU A 72 4.39 0.39 7.73
C GLU A 72 5.69 0.07 7.00
N VAL A 73 6.47 1.12 6.75
CA VAL A 73 7.79 1.00 6.13
C VAL A 73 8.75 0.46 7.17
N CYS A 74 9.35 -0.68 6.90
CA CYS A 74 10.40 -1.26 7.76
C CYS A 74 11.79 -1.03 7.16
N GLU A 75 12.80 -1.10 8.02
CA GLU A 75 14.20 -1.17 7.57
C GLU A 75 14.43 -2.48 6.81
N SER A 76 15.05 -2.36 5.63
CA SER A 76 15.53 -3.49 4.84
C SER A 76 16.75 -4.14 5.47
#